data_AF-A0A821NNA4-F1
#
_entry.id   AF-A0A821NNA4-F1
#
_cell.length_a   1.000
_cell.length_b   1.000
_cell.length_c   1.000
_cell.angle_alpha   90.00
_cell.angle_beta   90.00
_cell.angle_gamma   90.00
#
_symmetry.space_group_name_H-M   'P 1'
#
loop_
_entity.id
_entity.type
_entity.pdbx_description
1 polymer ?
#
loop_
_entity_poly.entity_id
_entity_poly.type
_entity_poly.pdbx_seq_one_letter_code
_entity_poly.pdbx_strand_id
1 'polypeptide(L)'
;TLAPAINRLRINDMYLICDKSRSHNRVNMMRALKTGKCKSIIDIHYMPTASAKYISPLDNPIWHSFRELVRKQYPFTTVDLPSILSRTFYSLSRQEISNAYRKCAITYGTDVYYDQPSI
;
A
#
# COMPACT_ATOMS: atom_id res chain seq x y z
N THR A 1 -3.69 -14.91 -2.12
CA THR A 1 -2.38 -14.58 -2.74
C THR A 1 -2.51 -13.30 -3.53
N LEU A 2 -1.44 -12.50 -3.63
CA LEU A 2 -1.45 -11.15 -4.22
C LEU A 2 -1.74 -11.15 -5.73
N ALA A 3 -1.13 -12.08 -6.48
CA ALA A 3 -1.25 -12.16 -7.94
C ALA A 3 -2.71 -12.29 -8.45
N PRO A 4 -3.56 -13.20 -7.91
CA PRO A 4 -4.97 -13.25 -8.29
C PRO A 4 -5.76 -11.98 -7.97
N ALA A 5 -5.45 -11.28 -6.88
CA ALA A 5 -6.13 -10.04 -6.51
C ALA A 5 -5.80 -8.92 -7.51
N ILE A 6 -4.53 -8.80 -7.91
CA ILE A 6 -4.09 -7.82 -8.91
C ILE A 6 -4.77 -8.06 -10.25
N ASN A 7 -4.83 -9.32 -10.71
CA ASN A 7 -5.47 -9.65 -11.99
C ASN A 7 -6.95 -9.25 -12.06
N ARG A 8 -7.65 -9.16 -10.92
CA ARG A 8 -9.06 -8.71 -10.88
C ARG A 8 -9.22 -7.21 -11.11
N LEU A 9 -8.18 -6.42 -10.95
CA LEU A 9 -8.23 -4.96 -11.15
C LEU A 9 -8.39 -4.59 -12.62
N ARG A 10 -8.09 -5.50 -13.56
CA ARG A 10 -8.13 -5.25 -15.02
C ARG A 10 -7.34 -4.01 -15.47
N ILE A 11 -6.37 -3.60 -14.66
CA ILE A 11 -5.41 -2.56 -14.99
C ILE A 11 -4.23 -3.25 -15.69
N ASN A 12 -3.88 -2.75 -16.86
CA ASN A 12 -2.65 -3.11 -17.53
C ASN A 12 -1.55 -2.17 -17.02
N ASP A 13 -0.34 -2.69 -16.82
CA ASP A 13 0.87 -1.92 -16.49
C ASP A 13 0.89 -1.25 -15.10
N MET A 14 1.01 -2.08 -14.07
CA MET A 14 1.19 -1.69 -12.68
C MET A 14 2.65 -1.82 -12.24
N TYR A 15 3.10 -0.88 -11.42
CA TYR A 15 4.37 -0.97 -10.71
C TYR A 15 4.11 -1.41 -9.27
N LEU A 16 4.89 -2.38 -8.78
CA LEU A 16 4.88 -2.74 -7.37
C LEU A 16 5.97 -1.94 -6.65
N ILE A 17 5.59 -1.12 -5.66
CA ILE A 17 6.54 -0.34 -4.86
C ILE A 17 6.73 -1.03 -3.50
N CYS A 18 7.97 -1.29 -3.09
CA CYS A 18 8.28 -1.86 -1.78
C CYS A 18 9.58 -1.31 -1.18
N ASP A 19 9.81 -1.56 0.10
CA ASP A 19 11.07 -1.23 0.78
C ASP A 19 12.19 -2.22 0.41
N LYS A 20 13.42 -1.89 0.80
CA LYS A 20 14.62 -2.71 0.53
C LYS A 20 14.84 -3.82 1.57
N SER A 21 13.77 -4.40 2.10
CA SER A 21 13.88 -5.53 3.03
C SER A 21 14.66 -6.70 2.40
N ARG A 22 15.39 -7.46 3.22
CA ARG A 22 16.12 -8.67 2.77
C ARG A 22 15.19 -9.71 2.14
N SER A 23 13.93 -9.75 2.56
CA SER A 23 12.90 -10.63 1.99
C SER A 23 12.41 -10.16 0.61
N HIS A 24 12.58 -8.89 0.26
CA HIS A 24 12.13 -8.33 -1.01
C HIS A 24 13.18 -8.49 -2.11
N ASN A 25 13.46 -9.73 -2.48
CA ASN A 25 14.33 -10.03 -3.62
C ASN A 25 13.56 -9.91 -4.95
N ARG A 26 13.90 -8.93 -5.79
CA ARG A 26 13.20 -8.63 -7.06
C ARG A 26 13.05 -9.86 -7.95
N VAL A 27 14.10 -10.67 -8.11
CA VAL A 27 14.08 -11.85 -8.98
C VAL A 27 13.08 -12.87 -8.47
N ASN A 28 13.11 -13.19 -7.18
CA ASN A 28 12.20 -14.16 -6.57
C ASN A 28 10.76 -13.64 -6.55
N MET A 29 10.56 -12.36 -6.27
CA MET A 29 9.23 -11.73 -6.29
C MET A 29 8.63 -11.74 -7.70
N MET A 30 9.39 -11.32 -8.72
CA MET A 30 8.95 -11.37 -10.11
C MET A 30 8.66 -12.80 -10.57
N ARG A 31 9.48 -13.78 -10.16
CA ARG A 31 9.21 -15.20 -10.41
C ARG A 31 7.87 -15.61 -9.79
N ALA A 32 7.64 -15.29 -8.52
CA ALA A 32 6.40 -15.63 -7.82
C ALA A 32 5.16 -14.96 -8.46
N LEU A 33 5.27 -13.69 -8.87
CA LEU A 33 4.20 -12.98 -9.59
C LEU A 33 3.87 -13.68 -10.92
N LYS A 34 4.88 -14.04 -11.71
CA LYS A 34 4.72 -14.76 -12.98
C LYS A 34 4.12 -16.15 -12.76
N THR A 35 4.59 -16.92 -11.78
CA THR A 35 4.02 -18.23 -11.42
C THR A 35 2.56 -18.09 -10.99
N GLY A 36 2.21 -17.01 -10.29
CA GLY A 36 0.83 -16.66 -9.94
C GLY A 36 -0.02 -16.15 -11.10
N LYS A 37 0.49 -16.20 -12.34
CA LYS A 37 -0.14 -15.69 -13.57
C LYS A 37 -0.46 -14.19 -13.50
N CYS A 38 0.29 -13.41 -12.72
CA CYS A 38 0.14 -11.96 -12.71
C CYS A 38 0.82 -11.36 -13.94
N LYS A 39 0.01 -10.76 -14.83
CA LYS A 39 0.50 -10.09 -16.05
C LYS A 39 0.51 -8.57 -15.91
N SER A 40 -0.24 -8.04 -14.95
CA SER A 40 -0.39 -6.59 -14.76
C SER A 40 0.85 -5.94 -14.16
N ILE A 41 1.63 -6.63 -13.29
CA ILE A 41 2.84 -6.02 -12.72
C ILE A 41 3.97 -6.06 -13.74
N ILE A 42 4.39 -4.88 -14.20
CA ILE A 42 5.48 -4.73 -15.18
C ILE A 42 6.86 -4.67 -14.52
N ASP A 43 6.96 -4.02 -13.36
CA ASP A 43 8.20 -3.99 -12.59
C ASP A 43 7.97 -3.78 -11.08
N ILE A 44 9.02 -4.05 -10.30
CA ILE A 44 9.14 -3.80 -8.88
C ILE A 44 10.14 -2.67 -8.66
N HIS A 45 9.67 -1.57 -8.08
CA HIS A 45 10.48 -0.42 -7.72
C HIS A 45 10.75 -0.41 -6.22
N TYR A 46 11.99 -0.11 -5.86
CA TYR A 46 12.37 0.02 -4.47
C TYR A 46 12.35 1.47 -4.00
N MET A 47 11.76 1.67 -2.84
CA MET A 47 11.86 2.93 -2.11
C MET A 47 13.32 3.19 -1.68
N PRO A 48 13.77 4.45 -1.63
CA PRO A 48 15.02 4.82 -0.96
C PRO A 48 15.06 4.34 0.50
N THR A 49 16.25 4.09 1.03
CA THR A 49 16.43 3.66 2.42
C THR A 49 15.85 4.69 3.39
N ALA A 50 15.16 4.24 4.44
CA ALA A 50 14.54 5.08 5.47
C ALA A 50 13.52 6.13 4.95
N SER A 51 13.00 5.96 3.72
CA SER A 51 12.03 6.89 3.12
C SER A 51 10.56 6.50 3.31
N ALA A 52 10.27 5.28 3.80
CA ALA A 52 8.91 4.76 3.91
C ALA A 52 7.97 5.69 4.70
N LYS A 53 8.46 6.32 5.77
CA LYS A 53 7.69 7.30 6.55
C LYS A 53 7.22 8.52 5.74
N TYR A 54 7.86 8.82 4.60
CA TYR A 54 7.50 9.94 3.73
C TYR A 54 6.68 9.48 2.53
N ILE A 55 7.09 8.39 1.88
CA ILE A 55 6.55 8.00 0.57
C ILE A 55 5.67 6.74 0.62
N SER A 56 5.63 5.99 1.72
CA SER A 56 4.77 4.81 1.83
C SER A 56 3.43 5.19 2.47
N PRO A 57 2.33 5.23 1.69
CA PRO A 57 1.01 5.50 2.26
C PRO A 57 0.61 4.40 3.25
N LEU A 58 1.07 3.16 3.01
CA LEU A 58 0.85 2.03 3.90
C LEU A 58 1.58 2.23 5.23
N ASP A 59 2.87 2.53 5.25
CA ASP A 59 3.65 2.62 6.49
C ASP A 59 3.39 3.90 7.30
N ASN A 60 2.84 4.95 6.67
CA ASN A 60 2.54 6.20 7.34
C ASN A 60 1.02 6.42 7.50
N PRO A 61 0.32 7.18 6.64
CA PRO A 61 -1.02 7.68 6.95
C PRO A 61 -2.06 6.55 7.12
N ILE A 62 -1.96 5.45 6.36
CA ILE A 62 -2.91 4.34 6.44
C ILE A 62 -2.68 3.54 7.71
N TRP A 63 -1.45 3.10 7.99
CA TRP A 63 -1.16 2.32 9.19
C TRP A 63 -1.41 3.10 10.48
N HIS A 64 -1.10 4.39 10.50
CA HIS A 64 -1.44 5.26 11.63
C HIS A 64 -2.96 5.27 11.89
N SER A 65 -3.75 5.61 10.88
CA SER A 65 -5.22 5.70 11.01
C SER A 65 -5.84 4.35 11.38
N PHE A 66 -5.36 3.27 10.75
CA PHE A 66 -5.80 1.91 11.04
C PHE A 66 -5.58 1.53 12.50
N ARG A 67 -4.38 1.77 13.06
CA ARG A 67 -4.08 1.46 14.47
C ARG A 67 -4.97 2.24 15.44
N GLU A 68 -5.24 3.50 15.16
CA GLU A 68 -6.13 4.32 15.99
C GLU A 68 -7.58 3.79 15.98
N LEU A 69 -8.07 3.35 14.83
CA LEU A 69 -9.40 2.73 14.72
C LEU A 69 -9.48 1.38 15.44
N VAL A 70 -8.42 0.58 15.40
CA VAL A 70 -8.34 -0.68 16.15
C VAL A 70 -8.31 -0.41 17.66
N ARG A 71 -7.51 0.57 18.12
CA ARG A 71 -7.40 0.94 19.54
C ARG A 71 -8.74 1.35 20.15
N LYS A 72 -9.59 2.04 19.39
CA LYS A 72 -10.94 2.45 19.82
C LYS A 72 -11.89 1.28 20.09
N GLN A 73 -11.56 0.07 19.63
CA GLN A 73 -12.35 -1.14 19.85
C GLN A 73 -11.85 -1.96 21.06
N TYR A 74 -10.89 -1.43 21.83
CA TYR A 74 -10.48 -2.04 23.09
C TYR A 74 -11.66 -2.10 24.09
N PRO A 75 -11.79 -3.16 24.91
CA PRO A 75 -10.92 -4.33 25.01
C PRO A 75 -11.17 -5.40 23.95
N PHE A 76 -10.11 -6.09 23.53
CA PHE A 76 -10.18 -7.28 22.68
C PHE A 76 -9.16 -8.31 23.15
N THR A 77 -9.40 -9.58 22.82
CA THR A 77 -8.53 -10.72 23.08
C THR A 77 -7.71 -11.09 21.84
N THR A 78 -6.86 -12.10 21.95
CA THR A 78 -6.11 -12.64 20.80
C THR A 78 -7.00 -13.39 19.80
N VAL A 79 -8.19 -13.85 20.22
CA VAL A 79 -9.10 -14.67 19.41
C VAL A 79 -9.93 -13.81 18.44
N ASP A 80 -10.43 -12.67 18.91
CA ASP A 80 -11.23 -11.70 18.17
C ASP A 80 -10.39 -10.67 17.40
N LEU A 81 -9.12 -10.45 17.80
CA LEU A 81 -8.22 -9.52 17.14
C LEU A 81 -8.13 -9.71 15.60
N PRO A 82 -8.01 -10.92 15.03
CA PRO A 82 -7.99 -11.08 13.57
C PRO A 82 -9.26 -10.55 12.87
N SER A 83 -10.44 -10.76 13.48
CA SER A 83 -11.72 -10.28 12.97
C SER A 83 -11.81 -8.75 13.06
N ILE A 84 -11.35 -8.18 14.17
CA ILE A 84 -11.29 -6.72 14.38
C ILE A 84 -10.35 -6.07 13.36
N LEU A 85 -9.14 -6.60 13.19
CA LEU A 85 -8.17 -6.10 12.22
C LEU A 85 -8.74 -6.13 10.80
N SER A 86 -9.32 -7.25 10.38
CA SER A 86 -9.92 -7.41 9.06
C SER A 86 -11.06 -6.40 8.84
N ARG A 87 -12.03 -6.35 9.76
CA ARG A 87 -13.18 -5.44 9.68
C ARG A 87 -12.75 -3.98 9.61
N THR A 88 -11.77 -3.60 10.44
CA THR A 88 -11.26 -2.23 10.50
C THR A 88 -10.50 -1.85 9.24
N PHE A 89 -9.78 -2.79 8.64
CA PHE A 89 -9.06 -2.53 7.39
C PHE A 89 -10.05 -2.33 6.24
N TYR A 90 -11.10 -3.15 6.16
CA TYR A 90 -12.15 -3.03 5.16
C TYR A 90 -13.11 -1.86 5.38
N SER A 91 -13.13 -1.25 6.57
CA SER A 91 -13.92 -0.04 6.82
C SER A 91 -13.25 1.24 6.33
N LEU A 92 -11.98 1.19 5.92
CA LEU A 92 -11.29 2.36 5.35
C LEU A 92 -11.96 2.78 4.04
N SER A 93 -12.41 4.03 3.99
CA SER A 93 -13.06 4.58 2.82
C SER A 93 -12.07 4.83 1.67
N ARG A 94 -12.56 4.83 0.43
CA ARG A 94 -11.76 5.21 -0.74
C ARG A 94 -11.16 6.61 -0.60
N GLN A 95 -11.88 7.53 0.05
CA GLN A 95 -11.42 8.90 0.25
C GLN A 95 -10.23 8.95 1.22
N GLU A 96 -10.27 8.20 2.31
CA GLU A 96 -9.14 8.10 3.25
C GLU A 96 -7.90 7.52 2.57
N ILE A 97 -8.08 6.47 1.77
CA ILE A 97 -6.99 5.87 0.99
C ILE A 97 -6.44 6.89 -0.02
N SER A 98 -7.29 7.57 -0.78
CA SER A 98 -6.85 8.60 -1.75
C SER A 98 -6.07 9.74 -1.07
N ASN A 99 -6.54 10.22 0.08
CA ASN A 99 -5.87 11.27 0.85
C ASN A 99 -4.52 10.81 1.40
N ALA A 100 -4.41 9.55 1.82
CA ALA A 100 -3.15 8.97 2.25
C ALA A 100 -2.11 8.94 1.12
N TYR A 101 -2.51 8.54 -0.09
CA TYR A 101 -1.64 8.53 -1.26
C TYR A 101 -1.20 9.96 -1.65
N ARG A 102 -2.09 10.95 -1.58
CA ARG A 102 -1.75 12.38 -1.76
C ARG A 102 -0.68 12.86 -0.79
N LYS A 103 -0.80 12.53 0.50
CA LYS A 103 0.19 12.92 1.53
C LYS A 103 1.59 12.35 1.28
N CYS A 104 1.68 11.26 0.52
CA CYS A 104 2.94 10.64 0.14
C CYS A 104 3.46 11.08 -1.24
N ALA A 105 2.85 12.09 -1.87
CA ALA A 105 3.14 12.52 -3.24
C ALA A 105 3.04 11.39 -4.28
N ILE A 106 2.25 10.34 -4.00
CA ILE A 106 1.97 9.25 -4.94
C ILE A 106 0.57 9.47 -5.50
N THR A 107 0.45 10.29 -6.53
CA THR A 107 -0.83 10.48 -7.23
C THR A 107 -0.65 10.30 -8.73
N TYR A 108 -1.53 9.50 -9.34
CA TYR A 108 -1.58 9.32 -10.79
C TYR A 108 -2.43 10.43 -11.42
N GLY A 109 -1.90 11.15 -12.41
CA GLY A 109 -2.65 12.12 -13.21
C GLY A 109 -2.96 13.47 -12.55
N THR A 110 -2.53 13.70 -11.30
CA THR A 110 -2.51 15.03 -10.67
C THR A 110 -1.08 15.54 -10.64
N ASP A 111 -0.89 16.77 -11.10
CA ASP A 111 0.38 17.48 -11.00
C ASP A 111 0.68 17.71 -9.51
N VAL A 112 1.67 16.95 -9.00
CA VAL A 112 2.13 17.04 -7.60
C VAL A 112 2.85 18.35 -7.30
N TYR A 113 3.15 19.15 -8.33
CA TYR A 113 3.73 20.49 -8.22
C TYR A 113 2.70 21.61 -8.36
N TYR A 114 1.43 21.30 -8.65
CA TYR A 114 0.39 22.32 -8.82
C TYR A 114 0.18 23.19 -7.58
N ASP A 115 0.40 22.62 -6.38
CA ASP A 115 0.28 23.31 -5.09
C ASP A 115 1.60 23.89 -4.58
N GLN A 116 2.68 23.90 -5.37
CA GLN A 116 3.90 24.61 -4.96
C GLN A 116 3.79 26.11 -5.28
N PRO A 117 4.03 27.01 -4.30
CA PRO A 117 4.17 28.42 -4.62
C PRO A 117 5.33 28.57 -5.62
N SER A 118 5.09 29.33 -6.69
CA SER A 118 6.09 29.64 -7.71
C SER A 118 7.36 30.15 -7.03
N ILE A 119 8.49 29.49 -7.29
CA ILE A 119 9.82 29.98 -6.90
C ILE A 119 10.13 31.23 -7.72
#